data_AF-A0A925X9P8-F1
#
_entry.id   AF-A0A925X9P8-F1
#
_cell.length_a   1.000
_cell.length_b   1.000
_cell.length_c   1.000
_cell.angle_alpha   90.00
_cell.angle_beta   90.00
_cell.angle_gamma   90.00
#
_symmetry.space_group_name_H-M   'P 1'
#
loop_
_entity.id
_entity.type
_entity.pdbx_description
1 polymer ?
#
loop_
_entity_poly.entity_id
_entity_poly.type
_entity_poly.pdbx_seq_one_letter_code
_entity_poly.pdbx_strand_id
1 'polypeptide(L)' 'MLRYFLVTYNTPFGFGNICLTGQRFPSQEFVKNYVSKHTGAEIVIVVHVFEFKNEQDFEDFQRVV' A
#
# COMPACT_ATOMS: atom_id res chain seq x y z
N MET A 1 15.57 -1.29 -10.29
CA MET A 1 15.15 -2.34 -9.33
C MET A 1 13.69 -2.08 -8.99
N LEU A 2 12.83 -3.09 -9.12
CA LEU A 2 11.42 -3.02 -8.74
C LEU A 2 11.31 -3.17 -7.22
N ARG A 3 10.51 -2.31 -6.58
CA ARG A 3 10.27 -2.30 -5.12
C ARG A 3 8.79 -2.57 -4.84
N TYR A 4 8.51 -3.07 -3.65
CA TYR A 4 7.16 -3.41 -3.20
C TYR A 4 6.79 -2.52 -2.01
N PHE A 5 5.52 -2.08 -1.97
CA PHE A 5 5.02 -1.18 -0.95
C PHE A 5 3.72 -1.73 -0.37
N LEU A 6 3.74 -2.14 0.90
CA LEU A 6 2.53 -2.50 1.63
C LEU A 6 1.90 -1.24 2.21
N VAL A 7 0.77 -0.83 1.67
CA VAL A 7 0.01 0.32 2.12
C VAL A 7 -1.12 -0.15 3.01
N THR A 8 -1.11 0.30 4.27
CA THR A 8 -2.25 0.16 5.18
C THR A 8 -3.08 1.43 5.14
N TYR A 9 -4.40 1.28 4.98
CA TYR A 9 -5.32 2.39 4.86
C TYR A 9 -6.58 2.19 5.72
N ASN A 10 -7.28 3.30 5.97
CA ASN A 10 -8.61 3.32 6.54
C ASN A 10 -9.55 4.14 5.65
N THR A 11 -10.77 3.63 5.48
CA THR A 11 -11.86 4.24 4.73
C THR A 11 -13.16 4.18 5.54
N PRO A 12 -14.25 4.86 5.13
CA PRO A 12 -15.55 4.68 5.77
C PRO A 12 -16.07 3.24 5.77
N PHE A 13 -15.55 2.38 4.89
CA PHE A 13 -15.91 0.97 4.82
C PHE A 13 -15.04 0.07 5.72
N GLY A 14 -13.99 0.63 6.33
CA GLY A 14 -13.08 -0.07 7.23
C GLY A 14 -11.60 0.03 6.84
N PHE A 15 -10.80 -0.79 7.53
CA PHE A 15 -9.35 -0.90 7.37
C PHE A 15 -8.97 -1.95 6.32
N GLY A 16 -7.89 -1.69 5.58
CA GLY A 16 -7.38 -2.63 4.59
C GLY A 16 -5.90 -2.44 4.30
N ASN A 17 -5.35 -3.40 3.55
CA ASN A 17 -4.00 -3.35 3.03
C ASN A 17 -4.01 -3.51 1.51
N ILE A 18 -3.09 -2.84 0.81
CA ILE A 18 -2.86 -3.06 -0.61
C ILE A 18 -1.37 -3.07 -0.92
N CYS A 19 -0.97 -3.94 -1.84
CA CYS A 19 0.40 -3.99 -2.32
C CYS A 19 0.53 -3.16 -3.61
N LEU A 20 1.49 -2.24 -3.62
CA LEU A 20 1.88 -1.47 -4.79
C LEU A 20 3.30 -1.84 -5.21
N THR A 21 3.61 -1.74 -6.50
CA THR A 21 4.98 -1.94 -7.00
C THR A 21 5.46 -0.70 -7.74
N GLY A 22 6.74 -0.38 -7.62
CA GLY A 22 7.30 0.77 -8.33
C GLY A 22 8.82 0.89 -8.21
N GLN A 23 9.41 1.81 -8.98
CA GLN A 23 10.84 2.10 -8.88
C GLN A 23 11.18 3.16 -7.82
N ARG A 24 10.17 3.88 -7.32
CA ARG A 24 10.30 4.98 -6.37
C ARG A 24 9.21 4.87 -5.32
N PHE A 25 9.44 5.47 -4.16
CA PHE A 25 8.44 5.57 -3.11
C PHE A 25 7.21 6.33 -3.63
N PRO A 26 5.99 5.80 -3.48
CA PRO A 26 4.79 6.41 -4.05
C PRO A 26 4.44 7.72 -3.32
N SER A 27 3.97 8.72 -4.06
CA SER A 27 3.47 9.94 -3.45
C SER A 27 2.18 9.67 -2.68
N GLN A 28 1.92 10.44 -1.62
CA GLN A 28 0.69 10.28 -0.84
C GLN A 28 -0.57 10.49 -1.69
N GLU A 29 -0.54 11.42 -2.64
CA GLU A 29 -1.63 11.65 -3.60
C GLU A 29 -1.88 10.43 -4.49
N PHE A 30 -0.81 9.82 -5.03
CA PHE A 30 -0.93 8.60 -5.81
C PHE A 30 -1.56 7.47 -4.99
N VAL A 31 -1.10 7.25 -3.76
CA VAL A 31 -1.63 6.20 -2.87
C VAL A 31 -3.11 6.44 -2.57
N LYS A 32 -3.50 7.68 -2.21
CA LYS A 32 -4.90 8.02 -1.93
C LYS A 32 -5.80 7.79 -3.15
N ASN A 33 -5.38 8.25 -4.32
CA ASN A 33 -6.12 8.05 -5.56
C ASN A 33 -6.24 6.57 -5.93
N TYR A 34 -5.17 5.79 -5.71
CA TYR A 34 -5.19 4.36 -5.97
C TYR A 34 -6.17 3.63 -5.03
N VAL A 35 -6.08 3.86 -3.73
CA VAL A 35 -6.98 3.25 -2.73
C VAL A 35 -8.42 3.69 -2.95
N SER A 36 -8.66 4.96 -3.27
CA SER A 36 -9.99 5.49 -3.57
C SER A 36 -10.62 4.76 -4.76
N LYS A 37 -9.88 4.58 -5.86
CA LYS A 37 -10.34 3.80 -7.02
C LYS A 37 -10.56 2.32 -6.70
N HIS A 38 -9.70 1.73 -5.86
CA HIS A 38 -9.77 0.32 -5.48
C HIS A 38 -10.98 0.02 -4.57
N THR A 39 -11.28 0.90 -3.63
CA THR A 39 -12.31 0.70 -2.60
C THR A 39 -13.63 1.38 -2.92
N GLY A 40 -13.65 2.34 -3.84
CA GLY A 40 -14.78 3.24 -4.09
C GLY A 40 -14.95 4.34 -3.03
N ALA A 41 -14.04 4.46 -2.06
CA ALA A 41 -14.13 5.46 -1.00
C ALA A 41 -13.61 6.82 -1.46
N GLU A 42 -14.35 7.89 -1.20
CA GLU A 42 -13.88 9.27 -1.43
C GLU A 42 -12.89 9.73 -0.34
N ILE A 43 -13.06 9.23 0.88
CA ILE A 43 -12.19 9.55 2.03
C ILE A 43 -11.23 8.39 2.25
N VAL A 44 -9.94 8.67 2.11
CA VAL A 44 -8.85 7.71 2.34
C VAL A 44 -7.83 8.29 3.33
N ILE A 45 -7.64 7.57 4.43
CA ILE A 45 -6.56 7.83 5.39
C ILE A 45 -5.47 6.77 5.16
N VAL A 46 -4.30 7.20 4.72
CA VAL A 46 -3.12 6.32 4.63
C VAL A 46 -2.50 6.25 6.03
N VAL A 47 -2.42 5.05 6.59
CA VAL A 47 -1.94 4.81 7.95
C VAL A 47 -0.45 4.50 7.94
N HIS A 48 -0.04 3.52 7.12
CA HIS A 48 1.35 3.10 6.98
C HIS A 48 1.68 2.76 5.52
N VAL A 49 2.96 2.95 5.16
CA VAL A 49 3.53 2.46 3.90
C VAL A 49 4.87 1.81 4.23
N PHE A 50 4.94 0.48 4.13
CA PHE A 50 6.18 -0.28 4.32
C PHE A 50 6.84 -0.52 2.96
N GLU A 51 8.13 -0.25 2.85
CA GLU A 51 8.92 -0.48 1.63
C GLU A 51 9.74 -1.77 1.75
N PHE A 52 9.72 -2.57 0.69
CA PHE A 52 10.51 -3.78 0.52
C PHE A 52 11.35 -3.68 -0.75
N LYS A 53 12.62 -4.08 -0.68
CA LYS A 53 13.58 -3.88 -1.78
C LYS A 53 13.30 -4.76 -2.98
N ASN A 54 12.66 -5.91 -2.74
CA ASN A 54 12.35 -6.94 -3.72
C ASN A 54 11.14 -7.76 -3.23
N GLU A 55 10.69 -8.70 -4.07
CA GLU A 55 9.54 -9.56 -3.81
C GLU A 55 9.77 -10.52 -2.64
N GLN A 56 10.97 -11.11 -2.54
CA GLN A 56 11.31 -12.06 -1.48
C GLN A 56 11.20 -11.42 -0.10
N ASP A 57 11.72 -10.20 0.08
CA ASP A 57 11.61 -9.44 1.33
C ASP A 57 10.14 -9.24 1.73
N PHE A 58 9.26 -9.00 0.75
CA PHE A 58 7.82 -8.80 0.96
C PHE A 58 7.11 -10.11 1.33
N GLU A 59 7.39 -11.19 0.60
CA GLU A 59 6.82 -12.51 0.89
C GLU A 59 7.26 -13.02 2.27
N ASP A 60 8.53 -12.84 2.63
CA ASP A 60 9.06 -13.26 3.92
C ASP A 60 8.37 -12.51 5.07
N PHE A 61 8.08 -11.22 4.89
CA PHE A 61 7.30 -10.45 5.85
C PHE A 61 5.86 -11.00 6.00
N GLN A 62 5.19 -11.31 4.88
CA GLN A 62 3.82 -11.86 4.89
C GLN A 62 3.71 -13.26 5.50
N ARG A 63 4.80 -14.02 5.58
CA ARG A 63 4.81 -15.34 6.22
C ARG A 63 4.90 -15.26 7.75
N VAL A 64 5.38 -14.15 8.29
CA VAL A 64 5.64 -13.96 9.73
C VAL A 64 4.49 -13.22 10.42
N VAL A 65 3.72 -12.42 9.68
CA VAL A 65 2.61 -11.58 10.17
C VAL A 65 1.27 -12.15 9.73
#